data_AF-A0A1B6FSM5-F1
#
_entry.id   AF-A0A1B6FSM5-F1
#
_cell.length_a   1.000
_cell.length_b   1.000
_cell.length_c   1.000
_cell.angle_alpha   90.00
_cell.angle_beta   90.00
_cell.angle_gamma   90.00
#
_symmetry.space_group_name_H-M   'P 1'
#
loop_
_entity.id
_entity.type
_entity.pdbx_description
1 polymer ?
#
loop_
_entity_poly.entity_id
_entity_poly.type
_entity_poly.pdbx_seq_one_letter_code
_entity_poly.pdbx_strand_id
1 'polypeptide(L)'
;MEKNWFLFLFICFNIEVPGLTCQDMPCAARQTEFGSICVCNSTYCDTVARPLPLGSDQYYHYTTSQDSPGFTKATGYFSKVPNGEYENNSVTFTVNANILHQEIIGFGGSFTDSAGIAINSLSDEAKEKFIESYFGVNGVEYSAARVPIGCSDFST
;
A
#
# COMPACT_ATOMS: atom_id res chain seq x y z
N MET A 1 10.88 -44.23 -54.07
CA MET A 1 10.81 -44.18 -52.59
C MET A 1 11.56 -42.94 -52.16
N GLU A 2 10.88 -41.80 -52.16
CA GLU A 2 11.40 -40.54 -51.61
C GLU A 2 10.65 -40.30 -50.31
N LYS A 3 11.37 -40.20 -49.19
CA LYS A 3 10.80 -39.85 -47.89
C LYS A 3 11.32 -38.48 -47.50
N ASN A 4 10.46 -37.47 -47.67
CA ASN A 4 10.63 -36.13 -47.13
C ASN A 4 10.53 -36.17 -45.59
N TRP A 5 11.60 -35.78 -44.92
CA TRP A 5 11.62 -35.55 -43.49
C TRP A 5 11.31 -34.07 -43.22
N PHE A 6 10.08 -33.76 -42.82
CA PHE A 6 9.73 -32.42 -42.31
C PHE A 6 10.25 -32.30 -40.87
N LEU A 7 11.24 -31.44 -40.68
CA LEU A 7 11.76 -31.04 -39.38
C LEU A 7 10.85 -29.93 -38.81
N PHE A 8 9.97 -30.25 -37.86
CA PHE A 8 9.21 -29.24 -37.11
C PHE A 8 10.11 -28.64 -36.02
N LEU A 9 10.56 -27.41 -36.23
CA LEU A 9 11.27 -26.62 -35.24
C LEU A 9 10.23 -25.95 -34.31
N PHE A 10 10.06 -26.48 -33.10
CA PHE A 10 9.27 -25.84 -32.05
C PHE A 10 10.08 -24.66 -31.47
N ILE A 11 9.75 -23.44 -31.90
CA ILE A 11 10.28 -22.22 -31.30
C ILE A 11 9.45 -21.92 -30.05
N CYS A 12 9.99 -22.23 -28.87
CA CYS A 12 9.43 -21.76 -27.61
C CYS A 12 9.69 -20.25 -27.49
N PHE A 13 8.69 -19.43 -27.87
CA PHE A 13 8.67 -18.03 -27.47
C PHE A 13 8.42 -17.98 -25.96
N ASN A 14 9.46 -17.66 -25.19
CA ASN A 14 9.29 -17.21 -23.81
C ASN A 14 8.59 -15.86 -23.88
N ILE A 15 7.26 -15.87 -23.78
CA ILE A 15 6.50 -14.65 -23.54
C ILE A 15 6.72 -14.32 -22.07
N GLU A 16 7.74 -13.51 -21.79
CA GLU A 16 7.79 -12.76 -20.54
C GLU A 16 6.59 -11.81 -20.57
N VAL A 17 5.53 -12.19 -19.86
CA VAL A 17 4.46 -11.26 -19.52
C VAL A 17 5.13 -10.23 -18.61
N PRO A 18 5.27 -8.95 -19.01
CA PRO A 18 5.81 -7.96 -18.10
C PRO A 18 4.87 -7.95 -16.90
N GLY A 19 5.39 -8.40 -15.75
CA GLY A 19 4.69 -8.25 -14.50
C GLY A 19 4.35 -6.77 -14.35
N LEU A 20 3.10 -6.46 -14.04
CA LEU A 20 2.69 -5.13 -13.62
C LEU A 20 3.48 -4.80 -12.34
N THR A 21 4.66 -4.20 -12.48
CA THR A 21 5.35 -3.59 -11.37
C THR A 21 4.58 -2.32 -11.05
N CYS A 22 3.68 -2.38 -10.06
CA CYS A 22 3.04 -1.18 -9.57
C CYS A 22 4.12 -0.33 -8.88
N GLN A 23 4.51 0.76 -9.54
CA GLN A 23 5.41 1.75 -8.98
C GLN A 23 4.57 2.77 -8.23
N ASP A 24 4.93 3.05 -6.98
CA ASP A 24 4.24 4.03 -6.12
C ASP A 24 4.20 5.39 -6.83
N MET A 25 3.00 5.93 -7.01
CA MET A 25 2.82 7.31 -7.41
C MET A 25 2.96 8.20 -6.17
N PRO A 26 3.81 9.24 -6.21
CA PRO A 26 4.11 10.04 -5.03
C PRO A 26 2.93 10.91 -4.60
N CYS A 27 2.92 11.34 -3.35
CA CYS A 27 1.98 12.34 -2.86
C CYS A 27 2.09 13.65 -3.68
N ALA A 28 0.99 14.10 -4.30
CA ALA A 28 0.89 15.46 -4.83
C ALA A 28 0.63 16.44 -3.68
N ALA A 29 1.70 16.74 -2.95
CA ALA A 29 1.63 17.48 -1.70
C ALA A 29 1.11 18.91 -1.88
N ARG A 30 0.15 19.30 -1.03
CA ARG A 30 -0.30 20.69 -0.88
C ARG A 30 -0.27 21.09 0.58
N GLN A 31 0.42 22.18 0.88
CA GLN A 31 0.44 22.74 2.24
C GLN A 31 -0.87 23.45 2.57
N THR A 32 -1.31 23.29 3.80
CA THR A 32 -2.49 23.94 4.40
C THR A 32 -2.09 24.53 5.75
N GLU A 33 -2.97 25.32 6.37
CA GLU A 33 -2.76 25.85 7.72
C GLU A 33 -2.54 24.75 8.77
N PHE A 34 -3.11 23.55 8.55
CA PHE A 34 -3.09 22.45 9.50
C PHE A 34 -2.09 21.35 9.14
N GLY A 35 -1.23 21.58 8.14
CA GLY A 35 -0.26 20.60 7.65
C GLY A 35 -0.45 20.28 6.17
N SER A 36 0.08 19.15 5.72
CA SER A 36 0.12 18.78 4.31
C SER A 36 -0.95 17.75 3.96
N ILE A 37 -1.52 17.86 2.76
CA ILE A 37 -2.41 16.84 2.19
C ILE A 37 -1.85 16.32 0.86
N CYS A 38 -2.24 15.13 0.45
CA CYS A 38 -2.02 14.61 -0.90
C CYS A 38 -3.25 14.89 -1.76
N VAL A 39 -3.07 15.65 -2.84
CA VAL A 39 -4.18 16.07 -3.71
C VAL A 39 -4.50 14.97 -4.71
N CYS A 40 -5.75 14.50 -4.67
CA CYS A 40 -6.30 13.56 -5.65
C CYS A 40 -7.42 14.21 -6.46
N ASN A 41 -7.56 13.79 -7.72
CA ASN A 41 -8.61 14.20 -8.66
C ASN A 41 -8.89 13.07 -9.67
N SER A 42 -9.68 13.33 -10.70
CA SER A 42 -10.06 12.34 -11.72
C SER A 42 -8.88 11.75 -12.50
N THR A 43 -7.77 12.47 -12.64
CA THR A 43 -6.62 12.04 -13.43
C THR A 43 -5.44 11.58 -12.58
N TYR A 44 -5.37 11.97 -11.31
CA TYR A 44 -4.23 11.71 -10.44
C TYR A 44 -4.65 11.36 -9.01
N CYS A 45 -3.98 10.37 -8.42
CA CYS A 45 -3.96 10.13 -6.98
C CYS A 45 -2.71 9.33 -6.64
N ASP A 46 -2.12 9.53 -5.46
CA ASP A 46 -0.97 8.75 -5.00
C ASP A 46 -1.33 7.29 -4.73
N THR A 47 -0.35 6.40 -4.81
CA THR A 47 -0.53 4.96 -4.60
C THR A 47 0.53 4.39 -3.67
N VAL A 48 0.16 3.32 -2.99
CA VAL A 48 1.03 2.53 -2.13
C VAL A 48 0.97 1.09 -2.60
N ALA A 49 1.87 0.71 -3.49
CA ALA A 49 1.98 -0.62 -4.02
C ALA A 49 2.54 -1.58 -2.97
N ARG A 50 1.95 -2.77 -2.94
CA ARG A 50 2.47 -3.91 -2.20
C ARG A 50 3.86 -4.29 -2.69
N PRO A 51 4.87 -4.23 -1.82
CA PRO A 51 6.21 -4.58 -2.23
C PRO A 51 6.37 -6.10 -2.27
N LEU A 52 7.33 -6.58 -3.07
CA LEU A 52 7.68 -7.99 -3.13
C LEU A 52 8.41 -8.42 -1.83
N PRO A 53 8.34 -9.70 -1.42
CA PRO A 53 9.13 -10.19 -0.30
C PRO A 53 10.64 -9.91 -0.50
N LEU A 54 11.29 -9.41 0.56
CA LEU A 54 12.72 -9.11 0.58
C LEU A 54 13.57 -10.32 1.02
N GLY A 55 14.89 -10.19 0.90
CA GLY A 55 15.84 -11.10 1.53
C GLY A 55 15.74 -11.09 3.07
N SER A 56 16.24 -12.13 3.72
CA SER A 56 16.15 -12.31 5.18
C SER A 56 16.88 -11.26 6.02
N ASP A 57 17.81 -10.52 5.42
CA ASP A 57 18.60 -9.45 6.02
C ASP A 57 18.09 -8.05 5.67
N GLN A 58 16.91 -7.94 5.06
CA GLN A 58 16.36 -6.69 4.57
C GLN A 58 14.97 -6.42 5.17
N TYR A 59 14.58 -5.15 5.20
CA TYR A 59 13.25 -4.74 5.62
C TYR A 59 12.78 -3.50 4.85
N TYR A 60 11.47 -3.36 4.70
CA TYR A 60 10.87 -2.11 4.24
C TYR A 60 10.66 -1.16 5.41
N HIS A 61 10.97 0.12 5.17
CA HIS A 61 10.68 1.21 6.08
C HIS A 61 9.74 2.18 5.38
N TYR A 62 8.54 2.32 5.92
CA TYR A 62 7.56 3.32 5.47
C TYR A 62 7.54 4.47 6.47
N THR A 63 7.67 5.70 5.98
CA THR A 63 7.69 6.90 6.81
C THR A 63 6.76 7.96 6.23
N THR A 64 6.05 8.65 7.11
CA THR A 64 5.27 9.85 6.82
C THR A 64 5.70 10.93 7.80
N SER A 65 5.91 12.14 7.31
CA SER A 65 6.26 13.30 8.13
C SER A 65 5.69 14.58 7.53
N GLN A 66 5.86 15.71 8.23
CA GLN A 66 5.47 17.02 7.69
C GLN A 66 6.27 17.39 6.43
N ASP A 67 7.54 17.00 6.35
CA ASP A 67 8.41 17.27 5.19
C ASP A 67 8.23 16.21 4.08
N SER A 68 7.68 15.04 4.41
CA SER A 68 7.47 13.92 3.50
C SER A 68 6.03 13.37 3.65
N PRO A 69 5.01 14.11 3.16
CA PRO A 69 3.62 13.64 3.20
C PRO A 69 3.39 12.44 2.29
N GLY A 70 2.41 11.61 2.65
CA GLY A 70 2.18 10.31 2.03
C GLY A 70 3.14 9.24 2.57
N PHE A 71 3.26 8.12 1.85
CA PHE A 71 4.05 6.96 2.28
C PHE A 71 5.41 6.93 1.58
N THR A 72 6.45 7.39 2.25
CA THR A 72 7.83 7.29 1.74
C THR A 72 8.39 5.91 2.05
N LYS A 73 8.68 5.12 1.02
CA LYS A 73 9.24 3.77 1.14
C LYS A 73 10.75 3.76 0.96
N ALA A 74 11.46 3.17 1.91
CA ALA A 74 12.89 2.86 1.81
C ALA A 74 13.15 1.38 2.12
N THR A 75 14.27 0.85 1.65
CA THR A 75 14.76 -0.49 2.03
C THR A 75 15.94 -0.35 2.97
N GLY A 76 15.86 -0.97 4.14
CA GLY A 76 16.93 -1.05 5.12
C GLY A 76 17.52 -2.46 5.20
N TYR A 77 18.61 -2.58 5.95
CA TYR A 77 19.34 -3.84 6.15
C TYR A 77 19.55 -4.10 7.64
N PHE A 78 19.37 -5.35 8.06
CA PHE A 78 19.71 -5.79 9.39
C PHE A 78 21.23 -5.98 9.51
N SER A 79 21.79 -5.37 10.55
CA SER A 79 23.20 -5.55 10.90
C SER A 79 23.33 -6.53 12.07
N LYS A 80 24.28 -7.46 11.97
CA LYS A 80 24.67 -8.26 13.13
C LYS A 80 25.44 -7.36 14.09
N VAL A 81 24.96 -7.22 15.32
CA VAL A 81 25.67 -6.50 16.37
C VAL A 81 26.64 -7.48 17.04
N PRO A 82 27.97 -7.29 16.93
CA PRO A 82 28.94 -8.14 17.62
C PRO A 82 28.74 -8.01 19.13
N ASN A 83 28.67 -9.14 19.84
CA ASN A 83 28.54 -9.23 21.29
C ASN A 83 27.31 -8.55 21.94
N GLY A 84 26.35 -8.05 21.14
CA GLY A 84 25.18 -7.35 21.68
C GLY A 84 25.51 -6.03 22.39
N GLU A 85 26.68 -5.44 22.12
CA GLU A 85 27.07 -4.14 22.65
C GLU A 85 26.43 -3.04 21.80
N TYR A 86 25.50 -2.32 22.40
CA TYR A 86 24.87 -1.15 21.79
C TYR A 86 25.58 0.13 22.23
N GLU A 87 25.49 1.20 21.44
CA GLU A 87 26.05 2.49 21.84
C GLU A 87 25.41 3.01 23.15
N ASN A 88 26.21 3.68 23.98
CA ASN A 88 25.84 4.12 25.34
C ASN A 88 24.60 5.04 25.41
N ASN A 89 24.11 5.57 24.29
CA ASN A 89 22.90 6.41 24.19
C ASN A 89 21.83 5.82 23.24
N SER A 90 21.85 4.52 22.99
CA SER A 90 20.87 3.88 22.12
C SER A 90 19.54 3.61 22.84
N VAL A 91 18.42 3.76 22.12
CA VAL A 91 17.12 3.25 22.53
C VAL A 91 16.91 1.90 21.87
N THR A 92 16.74 0.86 22.68
CA THR A 92 16.61 -0.52 22.18
C THR A 92 15.18 -1.02 22.35
N PHE A 93 14.57 -1.46 21.25
CA PHE A 93 13.29 -2.15 21.25
C PHE A 93 13.52 -3.64 20.99
N THR A 94 12.98 -4.51 21.87
CA THR A 94 13.12 -5.96 21.75
C THR A 94 11.76 -6.60 21.51
N VAL A 95 11.65 -7.43 20.48
CA VAL A 95 10.42 -8.17 20.13
C VAL A 95 10.59 -9.63 20.52
N ASN A 96 9.67 -10.16 21.34
CA ASN A 96 9.63 -11.57 21.72
C ASN A 96 8.48 -12.29 20.99
N ALA A 97 8.81 -13.00 19.92
CA ALA A 97 7.82 -13.68 19.07
C ALA A 97 7.12 -14.89 19.73
N ASN A 98 7.55 -15.33 20.92
CA ASN A 98 6.91 -16.43 21.65
C ASN A 98 5.74 -15.96 22.54
N ILE A 99 5.63 -14.65 22.77
CA ILE A 99 4.53 -14.06 23.55
C ILE A 99 3.49 -13.55 22.56
N LEU A 100 2.39 -14.29 22.44
CA LEU A 100 1.28 -13.93 21.57
C LEU A 100 0.21 -13.14 22.34
N HIS A 101 -0.48 -12.26 21.62
CA HIS A 101 -1.58 -11.44 22.14
C HIS A 101 -2.85 -11.69 21.30
N GLN A 102 -3.69 -10.69 21.12
CA GLN A 102 -4.92 -10.79 20.33
C GLN A 102 -4.64 -10.94 18.83
N GLU A 103 -5.57 -11.58 18.13
CA GLU A 103 -5.65 -11.54 16.67
C GLU A 103 -6.20 -10.18 16.20
N ILE A 104 -5.70 -9.70 15.07
CA ILE A 104 -6.16 -8.46 14.44
C ILE A 104 -7.17 -8.82 13.35
N ILE A 105 -8.42 -8.40 13.53
CA ILE A 105 -9.51 -8.67 12.57
C ILE A 105 -9.35 -7.80 11.31
N GLY A 106 -8.95 -6.53 11.47
CA GLY A 106 -8.75 -5.63 10.35
C GLY A 106 -8.74 -4.15 10.73
N PHE A 107 -8.57 -3.31 9.73
CA PHE A 107 -8.59 -1.84 9.84
C PHE A 107 -9.54 -1.27 8.79
N GLY A 108 -10.20 -0.16 9.11
CA GLY A 108 -11.38 0.24 8.37
C GLY A 108 -11.93 1.63 8.68
N GLY A 109 -13.06 1.92 8.04
CA GLY A 109 -13.82 3.17 8.22
C GLY A 109 -15.32 2.91 8.38
N SER A 110 -16.10 3.99 8.56
CA SER A 110 -17.56 3.92 8.69
C SER A 110 -18.25 4.45 7.42
N PHE A 111 -19.20 3.70 6.88
CA PHE A 111 -19.95 4.06 5.69
C PHE A 111 -21.24 4.76 6.09
N THR A 112 -21.12 6.03 6.50
CA THR A 112 -22.24 6.88 6.90
C THR A 112 -22.89 7.56 5.69
N ASP A 113 -24.10 8.10 5.85
CA ASP A 113 -24.78 8.84 4.77
C ASP A 113 -23.94 10.05 4.33
N SER A 114 -23.36 10.79 5.28
CA SER A 114 -22.47 11.92 4.97
C SER A 114 -21.24 11.50 4.15
N ALA A 115 -20.62 10.35 4.48
CA ALA A 115 -19.51 9.82 3.69
C ALA A 115 -19.97 9.42 2.28
N GLY A 116 -21.13 8.75 2.17
CA GLY A 116 -21.74 8.39 0.89
C GLY A 116 -22.06 9.62 0.02
N ILE A 117 -22.64 10.67 0.60
CA ILE A 117 -22.93 11.94 -0.10
C ILE A 117 -21.63 12.61 -0.56
N ALA A 118 -20.62 12.69 0.30
CA ALA A 118 -19.33 13.29 -0.04
C ALA A 118 -18.65 12.55 -1.20
N ILE A 119 -18.57 11.22 -1.14
CA ILE A 119 -17.97 10.40 -2.20
C ILE A 119 -18.80 10.52 -3.49
N ASN A 120 -20.13 10.49 -3.40
CA ASN A 120 -21.00 10.58 -4.59
C ASN A 120 -20.96 11.95 -5.27
N SER A 121 -20.49 13.00 -4.57
CA SER A 121 -20.28 14.33 -5.15
C SER A 121 -19.06 14.42 -6.08
N LEU A 122 -18.17 13.41 -6.07
CA LEU A 122 -17.00 13.33 -6.95
C LEU A 122 -17.38 12.89 -8.37
N SER A 123 -16.50 13.11 -9.36
CA SER A 123 -16.63 12.45 -10.66
C SER A 123 -16.42 10.95 -10.52
N ASP A 124 -16.89 10.15 -11.49
CA ASP A 124 -16.79 8.70 -11.40
C ASP A 124 -15.32 8.22 -11.36
N GLU A 125 -14.42 8.87 -12.09
CA GLU A 125 -12.98 8.56 -12.08
C GLU A 125 -12.33 8.90 -10.73
N ALA A 126 -12.76 10.00 -10.09
CA ALA A 126 -12.29 10.37 -8.77
C ALA A 126 -12.84 9.43 -7.68
N LYS A 127 -14.09 8.93 -7.83
CA LYS A 127 -14.65 7.89 -6.96
C LYS A 127 -13.85 6.59 -7.06
N GLU A 128 -13.52 6.16 -8.28
CA GLU A 128 -12.73 4.94 -8.48
C GLU A 128 -11.36 5.04 -7.82
N LYS A 129 -10.66 6.15 -7.99
CA LYS A 129 -9.39 6.42 -7.29
C LYS A 129 -9.55 6.46 -5.77
N PHE A 130 -10.62 7.08 -5.26
CA PHE A 130 -10.91 7.11 -3.83
C PHE A 130 -11.10 5.69 -3.27
N ILE A 131 -11.88 4.84 -3.96
CA ILE A 131 -12.08 3.45 -3.56
C ILE A 131 -10.78 2.65 -3.65
N GLU A 132 -9.98 2.84 -4.71
CA GLU A 132 -8.67 2.21 -4.85
C GLU A 132 -7.72 2.60 -3.71
N SER A 133 -7.67 3.88 -3.31
CA SER A 133 -6.83 4.33 -2.20
C SER A 133 -7.19 3.68 -0.87
N TYR A 134 -8.47 3.40 -0.61
CA TYR A 134 -8.90 2.78 0.65
C TYR A 134 -8.90 1.26 0.60
N PHE A 135 -9.43 0.64 -0.45
CA PHE A 135 -9.71 -0.81 -0.51
C PHE A 135 -8.92 -1.55 -1.60
N GLY A 136 -8.29 -0.81 -2.52
CA GLY A 136 -7.54 -1.36 -3.63
C GLY A 136 -6.16 -1.86 -3.25
N VAL A 137 -5.59 -2.71 -4.11
CA VAL A 137 -4.27 -3.31 -3.93
C VAL A 137 -3.12 -2.30 -4.03
N ASN A 138 -3.40 -1.13 -4.59
CA ASN A 138 -2.46 -0.01 -4.68
C ASN A 138 -2.78 1.10 -3.64
N GLY A 139 -3.60 0.79 -2.64
CA GLY A 139 -3.98 1.68 -1.55
C GLY A 139 -3.57 1.13 -0.19
N VAL A 140 -4.31 1.50 0.86
CA VAL A 140 -4.06 1.06 2.25
C VAL A 140 -4.79 -0.22 2.64
N GLU A 141 -5.51 -0.84 1.69
CA GLU A 141 -6.18 -2.15 1.84
C GLU A 141 -7.01 -2.30 3.13
N TYR A 142 -7.92 -1.36 3.37
CA TYR A 142 -8.94 -1.49 4.41
C TYR A 142 -9.64 -2.84 4.28
N SER A 143 -9.69 -3.56 5.40
CA SER A 143 -10.22 -4.91 5.52
C SER A 143 -11.47 -4.98 6.39
N ALA A 144 -11.88 -3.87 6.98
CA ALA A 144 -13.08 -3.74 7.78
C ALA A 144 -13.91 -2.52 7.39
N ALA A 145 -15.23 -2.61 7.58
CA ALA A 145 -16.14 -1.48 7.40
C ALA A 145 -17.23 -1.51 8.47
N ARG A 146 -17.62 -0.33 8.96
CA ARG A 146 -18.74 -0.15 9.88
C ARG A 146 -19.92 0.49 9.14
N VAL A 147 -21.10 -0.11 9.21
CA VAL A 147 -22.32 0.42 8.57
C VAL A 147 -23.35 0.74 9.66
N PRO A 148 -23.81 2.00 9.79
CA PRO A 148 -24.92 2.33 10.68
C PRO A 148 -26.21 1.61 10.27
N ILE A 149 -27.03 1.19 11.24
CA ILE A 149 -28.36 0.65 10.99
C ILE A 149 -29.38 1.78 11.24
N GLY A 150 -30.00 2.27 10.18
CA GLY A 150 -30.84 3.47 10.25
C GLY A 150 -29.99 4.73 10.10
N CYS A 151 -30.23 5.75 10.94
CA CYS A 151 -29.49 7.00 10.92
C CYS A 151 -28.35 7.04 11.95
N SER A 152 -27.45 8.00 11.75
CA SER A 152 -26.48 8.46 12.75
C SER A 152 -26.54 9.98 12.85
N ASP A 153 -25.72 10.59 13.71
CA ASP A 153 -25.46 12.03 13.71
C ASP A 153 -24.81 12.51 12.39
N PHE A 154 -24.28 11.60 11.58
CA PHE A 154 -23.77 11.84 10.22
C PHE A 154 -24.80 11.51 9.12
N SER A 155 -26.09 11.68 9.39
CA SER A 155 -27.20 11.52 8.45
C SER A 155 -27.94 12.84 8.21
N THR A 156 -28.55 13.02 7.03
CA THR A 156 -29.33 14.23 6.64
C THR A 156 -30.81 13.94 6.48
#